data_AF-A0AA42BJX1-F1
#
_entry.id   AF-A0AA42BJX1-F1
#
_cell.length_a   1.000
_cell.length_b   1.000
_cell.length_c   1.000
_cell.angle_alpha   90.00
_cell.angle_beta   90.00
_cell.angle_gamma   90.00
#
_symmetry.space_group_name_H-M   'P 1'
#
loop_
_entity.id
_entity.type
_entity.pdbx_description
1 polymer ?
#
loop_
_entity_poly.entity_id
_entity_poly.type
_entity_poly.pdbx_seq_one_letter_code
_entity_poly.pdbx_strand_id
1 'polypeptide(L)'
;MSQHYFETTYLNRPVRVMIGWDRPVQQYLLTVEYLDADRYVYTNLQERKPFAFELEDYRSKLQTLGIDVPASMFNEVQQDRARNMRERYVYYKADGTYTEHFMGPAPAGVEQRRGLPFKLGDAIMTTGVFDYMNQHGLLGVVPAMLVARHAMGDWGDVCEEDRNSNNLALEEGRRIMSSYMVGSRKIWVITEADRSVTTLLFPDEY
;
A
#
# COMPACT_ATOMS: atom_id res chain seq x y z
N MET A 1 -4.26 -0.51 3.25
CA MET A 1 -3.84 -1.71 4.01
C MET A 1 -3.38 -2.78 3.04
N SER A 2 -2.50 -3.70 3.46
CA SER A 2 -2.31 -4.95 2.72
C SER A 2 -3.42 -5.94 3.08
N GLN A 3 -3.82 -6.77 2.12
CA GLN A 3 -4.90 -7.74 2.24
C GLN A 3 -4.47 -9.06 1.61
N HIS A 4 -4.57 -10.13 2.38
CA HIS A 4 -4.25 -11.49 1.95
C HIS A 4 -5.55 -12.27 2.01
N TYR A 5 -5.92 -12.96 0.95
CA TYR A 5 -7.17 -13.69 0.81
C TYR A 5 -6.92 -15.18 0.60
N PHE A 6 -7.74 -15.99 1.25
CA PHE A 6 -7.78 -17.43 1.04
C PHE A 6 -9.23 -17.91 1.08
N GLU A 7 -9.66 -18.58 0.01
CA GLU A 7 -11.01 -19.16 -0.07
C GLU A 7 -10.97 -20.63 0.36
N THR A 8 -11.91 -21.00 1.22
CA THR A 8 -12.01 -22.34 1.81
C THR A 8 -13.46 -22.60 2.25
N THR A 9 -13.67 -23.56 3.15
CA THR A 9 -14.99 -23.85 3.70
C THR A 9 -15.01 -23.77 5.22
N TYR A 10 -16.17 -23.38 5.75
CA TYR A 10 -16.49 -23.47 7.17
C TYR A 10 -17.87 -24.13 7.29
N LEU A 11 -17.93 -25.26 8.01
CA LEU A 11 -19.14 -26.11 8.10
C LEU A 11 -19.73 -26.45 6.71
N ASN A 12 -18.86 -26.87 5.77
CA ASN A 12 -19.19 -27.18 4.37
C ASN A 12 -19.79 -26.03 3.55
N ARG A 13 -19.67 -24.78 4.02
CA ARG A 13 -20.12 -23.59 3.29
C ARG A 13 -18.92 -22.77 2.85
N PRO A 14 -18.96 -22.18 1.65
CA PRO A 14 -17.83 -21.43 1.12
C PRO A 14 -17.60 -20.15 1.92
N VAL A 15 -16.35 -19.92 2.32
CA VAL A 15 -15.92 -18.72 3.04
C VAL A 15 -14.64 -18.16 2.44
N ARG A 16 -14.44 -16.85 2.64
CA ARG A 16 -13.16 -16.19 2.38
C ARG A 16 -12.57 -15.71 3.69
N VAL A 17 -11.33 -16.10 3.94
CA VAL A 17 -10.50 -15.55 5.02
C VAL A 17 -9.70 -14.39 4.43
N MET A 18 -9.79 -13.22 5.06
CA MET A 18 -8.86 -12.12 4.81
C MET A 18 -8.02 -11.85 6.06
N ILE A 19 -6.71 -11.74 5.89
CA ILE A 19 -5.80 -11.22 6.92
C ILE A 19 -5.05 -10.04 6.31
N GLY A 20 -4.90 -8.94 7.05
CA GLY A 20 -4.26 -7.75 6.51
C GLY A 20 -3.50 -6.94 7.54
N TRP A 21 -2.56 -6.12 7.07
CA TRP A 21 -1.90 -5.09 7.85
C TRP A 21 -2.45 -3.71 7.49
N ASP A 22 -3.05 -3.03 8.45
CA ASP A 22 -3.50 -1.65 8.31
C ASP A 22 -2.40 -0.69 8.77
N ARG A 23 -1.74 -0.07 7.79
CA ARG A 23 -0.69 0.93 8.03
C ARG A 23 -1.20 2.17 8.77
N PRO A 24 -2.30 2.85 8.37
CA PRO A 24 -2.83 4.00 9.11
C PRO A 24 -3.06 3.75 10.61
N VAL A 25 -3.67 2.60 10.97
CA VAL A 25 -3.96 2.29 12.38
C VAL A 25 -2.95 1.38 13.06
N GLN A 26 -1.90 0.94 12.34
CA GLN A 26 -0.82 0.05 12.81
C GLN A 26 -1.33 -1.25 13.45
N GLN A 27 -2.37 -1.84 12.87
CA GLN A 27 -3.04 -3.02 13.44
C GLN A 27 -3.33 -4.07 12.38
N TYR A 28 -3.39 -5.33 12.81
CA TYR A 28 -3.82 -6.43 11.96
C TYR A 28 -5.35 -6.51 11.90
N LEU A 29 -5.86 -6.91 10.75
CA LEU A 29 -7.29 -7.17 10.53
C LEU A 29 -7.47 -8.63 10.11
N LEU A 30 -8.52 -9.26 10.65
CA LEU A 30 -8.96 -10.60 10.26
C LEU A 30 -10.47 -10.56 10.01
N THR A 31 -10.88 -11.03 8.85
CA THR A 31 -12.28 -11.33 8.53
C THR A 31 -12.40 -12.74 8.00
N VAL A 32 -13.54 -13.37 8.30
CA VAL A 32 -13.98 -14.62 7.70
C VAL A 32 -15.41 -14.38 7.26
N GLU A 33 -15.63 -14.21 5.96
CA GLU A 33 -16.94 -13.91 5.37
C GLU A 33 -17.50 -15.13 4.64
N TYR A 34 -18.82 -15.30 4.67
CA TYR A 34 -19.48 -16.25 3.79
C TYR A 34 -19.52 -15.71 2.37
N LEU A 35 -19.17 -16.53 1.38
CA LEU A 35 -19.28 -16.15 -0.03
C LEU A 35 -20.71 -16.31 -0.57
N ASP A 36 -21.55 -17.05 0.16
CA ASP A 36 -22.93 -17.37 -0.20
C ASP A 36 -23.97 -16.65 0.68
N ALA A 37 -23.54 -15.74 1.56
CA ALA A 37 -24.43 -14.97 2.43
C ALA A 37 -23.78 -13.65 2.86
N ASP A 38 -24.58 -12.60 2.99
CA ASP A 38 -24.13 -11.28 3.47
C ASP A 38 -23.97 -11.25 5.00
N ARG A 39 -23.01 -12.03 5.51
CA ARG A 39 -22.65 -12.08 6.94
C ARG A 39 -21.26 -12.69 7.14
N TYR A 40 -20.67 -12.37 8.30
CA TYR A 40 -19.38 -12.91 8.73
C TYR A 40 -19.53 -14.15 9.61
N VAL A 41 -18.60 -15.10 9.48
CA VAL A 41 -18.28 -16.06 10.53
C VAL A 41 -17.54 -15.34 11.66
N TYR A 42 -16.62 -14.44 11.29
CA TYR A 42 -15.81 -13.69 12.24
C TYR A 42 -15.30 -12.38 11.63
N THR A 43 -15.21 -11.33 12.45
CA THR A 43 -14.38 -10.16 12.20
C THR A 43 -13.84 -9.62 13.52
N ASN A 44 -12.55 -9.27 13.56
CA ASN A 44 -11.97 -8.69 14.78
C ASN A 44 -12.58 -7.33 15.12
N LEU A 45 -13.18 -6.62 14.15
CA LEU A 45 -13.88 -5.35 14.38
C LEU A 45 -15.11 -5.47 15.29
N GLN A 46 -15.66 -6.68 15.46
CA GLN A 46 -16.77 -6.96 16.36
C GLN A 46 -16.32 -7.38 17.78
N GLU A 47 -15.02 -7.55 18.01
CA GLU A 47 -14.50 -7.91 19.33
C GLU A 47 -14.56 -6.73 20.31
N ARG A 48 -14.67 -7.00 21.62
CA ARG A 48 -14.69 -5.94 22.65
C ARG A 48 -13.44 -5.07 22.64
N LYS A 49 -12.30 -5.66 22.25
CA LYS A 49 -11.02 -4.97 22.03
C LYS A 49 -10.48 -5.38 20.65
N PRO A 50 -10.94 -4.72 19.57
CA PRO A 50 -10.66 -5.15 18.19
C PRO A 50 -9.19 -5.28 17.81
N PHE A 51 -8.33 -4.61 18.57
CA PHE A 51 -6.93 -4.43 18.22
C PHE A 51 -5.94 -4.86 19.31
N ALA A 52 -6.40 -5.63 20.29
CA ALA A 52 -5.53 -6.19 21.31
C ALA A 52 -4.80 -7.46 20.84
N PHE A 53 -5.05 -7.91 19.61
CA PHE A 53 -4.59 -9.17 19.07
C PHE A 53 -3.34 -8.99 18.20
N GLU A 54 -2.34 -9.82 18.46
CA GLU A 54 -1.23 -10.03 17.55
C GLU A 54 -1.61 -11.05 16.48
N LEU A 55 -0.77 -11.14 15.43
CA LEU A 55 -1.03 -12.01 14.30
C LEU A 55 -1.20 -13.49 14.69
N GLU A 56 -0.51 -13.94 15.74
CA GLU A 56 -0.60 -15.33 16.20
C GLU A 56 -1.91 -15.65 16.92
N ASP A 57 -2.54 -14.66 17.57
CA ASP A 57 -3.87 -14.83 18.17
C ASP A 57 -4.92 -15.15 17.09
N TYR A 58 -4.78 -14.54 15.91
CA TYR A 58 -5.63 -14.83 14.75
C TYR A 58 -5.40 -16.23 14.19
N ARG A 59 -4.17 -16.75 14.26
CA ARG A 59 -3.92 -18.16 13.93
C ARG A 59 -4.67 -19.09 14.87
N SER A 60 -4.58 -18.87 16.18
CA SER A 60 -5.32 -19.67 17.16
C SER A 60 -6.83 -19.56 17.00
N LYS A 61 -7.33 -18.37 16.62
CA LYS A 61 -8.75 -18.15 16.33
C LYS A 61 -9.23 -18.98 15.14
N LEU A 62 -8.49 -18.96 14.02
CA LEU A 62 -8.82 -19.76 12.83
C LEU A 62 -8.78 -21.27 13.12
N GLN A 63 -7.79 -21.73 13.88
CA GLN A 63 -7.72 -23.13 14.34
C GLN A 63 -8.94 -23.51 15.19
N THR A 64 -9.39 -22.64 16.09
CA THR A 64 -10.60 -22.88 16.91
C THR A 64 -11.87 -22.97 16.05
N LEU A 65 -11.91 -22.23 14.94
CA LEU A 65 -12.99 -22.31 13.95
C LEU A 65 -12.87 -23.55 13.03
N GLY A 66 -11.78 -24.32 13.13
CA GLY A 66 -11.50 -25.43 12.23
C GLY A 66 -11.18 -24.99 10.80
N ILE A 67 -10.66 -23.76 10.64
CA ILE A 67 -10.29 -23.20 9.34
C ILE A 67 -8.77 -23.22 9.24
N ASP A 68 -8.25 -24.13 8.42
CA ASP A 68 -6.83 -24.16 8.09
C ASP A 68 -6.54 -23.21 6.93
N VAL A 69 -5.54 -22.35 7.12
CA VAL A 69 -5.04 -21.45 6.08
C VAL A 69 -3.54 -21.64 5.87
N PRO A 70 -3.00 -21.36 4.68
CA PRO A 70 -1.59 -21.59 4.40
C PRO A 70 -0.66 -20.80 5.31
N ALA A 71 0.42 -21.43 5.79
CA ALA A 71 1.41 -20.77 6.65
C ALA A 71 2.09 -19.58 5.96
N SER A 72 2.25 -19.65 4.62
CA SER A 72 2.79 -18.56 3.81
C SER A 72 1.97 -17.28 3.91
N MET A 73 0.65 -17.37 4.13
CA MET A 73 -0.23 -16.21 4.32
C MET A 73 0.18 -15.39 5.54
N PHE A 74 0.40 -16.06 6.67
CA PHE A 74 0.86 -15.42 7.91
C PHE A 74 2.27 -14.85 7.79
N ASN A 75 3.18 -15.59 7.14
CA ASN A 75 4.56 -15.14 6.94
C ASN A 75 4.62 -13.85 6.12
N GLU A 76 3.78 -13.73 5.08
CA GLU A 76 3.72 -12.52 4.25
C GLU A 76 3.07 -11.35 4.98
N VAL A 77 1.97 -11.56 5.72
CA VAL A 77 1.35 -10.50 6.53
C VAL A 77 2.32 -9.96 7.59
N GLN A 78 3.13 -10.84 8.21
CA GLN A 78 4.16 -10.42 9.17
C GLN A 78 5.26 -9.59 8.50
N GLN A 79 5.69 -9.98 7.30
CA GLN A 79 6.63 -9.20 6.51
C GLN A 79 6.05 -7.84 6.10
N ASP A 80 4.76 -7.79 5.77
CA ASP A 80 4.07 -6.55 5.42
C ASP A 80 4.01 -5.59 6.60
N ARG A 81 3.75 -6.08 7.82
CA ARG A 81 3.91 -5.25 9.03
C ARG A 81 5.34 -4.73 9.15
N ALA A 82 6.33 -5.62 9.04
CA ALA A 82 7.74 -5.25 9.20
C ALA A 82 8.20 -4.20 8.18
N ARG A 83 7.68 -4.27 6.95
CA ARG A 83 7.92 -3.27 5.88
C ARG A 83 6.98 -2.07 5.96
N ASN A 84 6.04 -2.08 6.89
CA ASN A 84 4.92 -1.14 6.96
C ASN A 84 4.24 -0.94 5.60
N MET A 85 3.91 -2.07 4.96
CA MET A 85 3.47 -2.17 3.58
C MET A 85 2.19 -1.39 3.31
N ARG A 86 2.11 -0.77 2.14
CA ARG A 86 0.89 -0.13 1.62
C ARG A 86 0.27 -1.01 0.54
N GLU A 87 -1.05 -0.90 0.39
CA GLU A 87 -1.85 -1.34 -0.77
C GLU A 87 -1.30 -2.55 -1.54
N ARG A 88 -1.50 -3.73 -0.95
CA ARG A 88 -1.07 -5.01 -1.50
C ARG A 88 -2.22 -5.98 -1.41
N TYR A 89 -2.51 -6.73 -2.46
CA TYR A 89 -3.57 -7.74 -2.45
C TYR A 89 -3.01 -9.08 -2.91
N VAL A 90 -3.14 -10.10 -2.09
CA VAL A 90 -2.51 -11.41 -2.33
C VAL A 90 -3.55 -12.50 -2.18
N TYR A 91 -3.58 -13.44 -3.12
CA TYR A 91 -4.56 -14.53 -3.16
C TYR A 91 -3.83 -15.87 -3.09
N TYR A 92 -4.17 -16.67 -2.09
CA TYR A 92 -3.47 -17.92 -1.80
C TYR A 92 -4.23 -19.13 -2.35
N LYS A 93 -3.46 -20.13 -2.77
CA LYS A 93 -3.94 -21.50 -3.03
C LYS A 93 -3.68 -22.38 -1.80
N ALA A 94 -4.34 -23.53 -1.74
CA ALA A 94 -4.24 -24.47 -0.62
C ALA A 94 -2.82 -25.04 -0.44
N ASP A 95 -1.99 -25.09 -1.49
CA ASP A 95 -0.59 -25.49 -1.44
C ASP A 95 0.34 -24.39 -0.88
N GLY A 96 -0.21 -23.22 -0.55
CA GLY A 96 0.51 -22.07 -0.02
C GLY A 96 1.21 -21.21 -1.07
N THR A 97 1.11 -21.54 -2.35
CA THR A 97 1.45 -20.61 -3.43
C THR A 97 0.45 -19.47 -3.49
N TYR A 98 0.85 -18.33 -4.02
CA TYR A 98 -0.01 -17.17 -4.12
C TYR A 98 0.22 -16.37 -5.39
N THR A 99 -0.82 -15.63 -5.79
CA THR A 99 -0.72 -14.56 -6.79
C THR A 99 -0.88 -13.22 -6.09
N GLU A 100 -0.05 -12.27 -6.47
CA GLU A 100 -0.22 -10.88 -6.07
C GLU A 100 -1.04 -10.19 -7.17
N HIS A 101 -2.18 -9.64 -6.79
CA HIS A 101 -3.00 -8.83 -7.66
C HIS A 101 -2.80 -7.38 -7.27
N PHE A 102 -2.20 -6.60 -8.15
CA PHE A 102 -2.33 -5.16 -8.07
C PHE A 102 -3.77 -4.84 -8.49
N MET A 103 -4.61 -4.34 -7.57
CA MET A 103 -5.83 -3.64 -7.99
C MET A 103 -5.41 -2.24 -8.45
N GLY A 104 -5.01 -2.21 -9.72
CA GLY A 104 -4.35 -1.17 -10.49
C GLY A 104 -3.58 -1.87 -11.63
N PRO A 105 -3.44 -1.29 -12.83
CA PRO A 105 -2.87 -2.03 -13.95
C PRO A 105 -1.42 -2.45 -13.63
N ALA A 106 -1.13 -3.76 -13.73
CA ALA A 106 0.23 -4.27 -13.83
C ALA A 106 0.71 -4.10 -15.28
N PRO A 107 1.83 -3.40 -15.56
CA PRO A 107 2.36 -3.34 -16.91
C PRO A 107 2.89 -4.71 -17.34
N ALA A 108 2.75 -5.00 -18.63
CA ALA A 108 3.38 -6.15 -19.23
C ALA A 108 4.92 -6.01 -19.13
N GLY A 109 5.59 -6.91 -18.39
CA GLY A 109 7.06 -7.04 -18.42
C GLY A 109 7.84 -6.76 -17.13
N VAL A 110 7.22 -6.69 -15.94
CA VAL A 110 7.97 -6.39 -14.71
C VAL A 110 8.62 -7.63 -14.09
N GLU A 111 9.94 -7.79 -14.32
CA GLU A 111 10.83 -8.48 -13.38
C GLU A 111 10.94 -7.68 -12.06
N GLN A 112 10.98 -8.37 -10.91
CA GLN A 112 11.22 -7.77 -9.60
C GLN A 112 12.54 -6.97 -9.59
N ARG A 113 12.49 -5.64 -9.70
CA ARG A 113 13.67 -4.79 -9.56
C ARG A 113 14.06 -4.65 -8.09
N ARG A 114 15.23 -5.18 -7.73
CA ARG A 114 15.91 -4.83 -6.46
C ARG A 114 16.48 -3.40 -6.58
N GLY A 115 15.78 -2.40 -6.03
CA GLY A 115 16.24 -1.01 -5.99
C GLY A 115 15.11 0.02 -6.19
N LEU A 116 15.41 1.31 -6.08
CA LEU A 116 14.47 2.38 -6.45
C LEU A 116 14.16 2.31 -7.96
N PRO A 117 12.91 2.56 -8.42
CA PRO A 117 12.54 2.43 -9.82
C PRO A 117 13.25 3.45 -10.73
N PHE A 118 13.71 4.56 -10.17
CA PHE A 118 14.49 5.59 -10.84
C PHE A 118 15.40 6.34 -9.83
N LYS A 119 16.38 7.07 -10.34
CA LYS A 119 17.22 7.96 -9.54
C LYS A 119 16.51 9.29 -9.32
N LEU A 120 16.64 9.85 -8.12
CA LEU A 120 16.31 11.24 -7.85
C LEU A 120 17.53 12.12 -8.11
N GLY A 121 17.27 13.32 -8.61
CA GLY A 121 18.22 14.42 -8.61
C GLY A 121 18.16 15.24 -7.32
N ASP A 122 18.67 16.46 -7.36
CA ASP A 122 18.62 17.37 -6.22
C ASP A 122 17.17 17.66 -5.84
N ALA A 123 16.83 17.43 -4.58
CA ALA A 123 15.49 17.69 -4.06
C ALA A 123 15.38 19.16 -3.64
N ILE A 124 14.52 19.91 -4.33
CA ILE A 124 14.23 21.32 -4.05
C ILE A 124 12.72 21.50 -3.83
N MET A 125 12.33 22.62 -3.23
CA MET A 125 10.93 23.00 -3.12
C MET A 125 10.74 24.47 -3.43
N THR A 126 9.57 24.84 -3.94
CA THR A 126 9.19 26.24 -4.14
C THR A 126 9.07 26.96 -2.80
N THR A 127 9.19 28.28 -2.83
CA THR A 127 9.01 29.12 -1.64
C THR A 127 7.61 28.95 -1.06
N GLY A 128 6.56 28.82 -1.89
CA GLY A 128 5.20 28.61 -1.42
C GLY A 128 5.06 27.30 -0.63
N VAL A 129 5.61 26.20 -1.14
CA VAL A 129 5.61 24.91 -0.42
C VAL A 129 6.43 24.99 0.87
N PHE A 130 7.60 25.63 0.83
CA PHE A 130 8.44 25.83 2.02
C PHE A 130 7.68 26.60 3.11
N ASP A 131 7.09 27.74 2.77
CA ASP A 131 6.36 28.59 3.71
C ASP A 131 5.15 27.86 4.31
N TYR A 132 4.39 27.15 3.46
CA TYR A 132 3.27 26.34 3.92
C TYR A 132 3.73 25.27 4.93
N MET A 133 4.80 24.54 4.61
CA MET A 133 5.32 23.51 5.51
C MET A 133 5.87 24.11 6.80
N ASN A 134 6.53 25.27 6.73
CA ASN A 134 7.09 25.94 7.90
C ASN A 134 5.98 26.42 8.85
N GLN A 135 4.97 27.09 8.31
CA GLN A 135 3.83 27.61 9.08
C GLN A 135 3.05 26.50 9.80
N HIS A 136 3.03 25.28 9.23
CA HIS A 136 2.31 24.14 9.79
C HIS A 136 3.20 23.16 10.57
N GLY A 137 4.48 23.48 10.78
CA GLY A 137 5.41 22.62 11.53
C GLY A 137 5.76 21.30 10.83
N LEU A 138 5.67 21.25 9.51
CA LEU A 138 5.81 20.03 8.70
C LEU A 138 7.21 19.85 8.09
N LEU A 139 8.05 20.88 8.10
CA LEU A 139 9.37 20.88 7.42
C LEU A 139 10.30 19.73 7.82
N GLY A 140 10.24 19.28 9.08
CA GLY A 140 11.18 18.27 9.59
C GLY A 140 10.97 16.86 9.02
N VAL A 141 9.79 16.56 8.46
CA VAL A 141 9.42 15.19 8.08
C VAL A 141 8.76 15.12 6.70
N VAL A 142 7.83 16.03 6.41
CA VAL A 142 6.97 15.91 5.23
C VAL A 142 7.73 15.99 3.90
N PRO A 143 8.65 16.94 3.64
CA PRO A 143 9.34 16.99 2.35
C PRO A 143 10.09 15.69 2.04
N ALA A 144 10.89 15.20 3.00
CA ALA A 144 11.63 13.95 2.84
C ALA A 144 10.71 12.74 2.63
N MET A 145 9.57 12.69 3.33
CA MET A 145 8.56 11.66 3.15
C MET A 145 7.97 11.68 1.72
N LEU A 146 7.59 12.86 1.19
CA LEU A 146 7.00 12.97 -0.14
C LEU A 146 8.01 12.56 -1.24
N VAL A 147 9.26 12.98 -1.10
CA VAL A 147 10.36 12.60 -2.00
C VAL A 147 10.63 11.10 -1.95
N ALA A 148 10.67 10.50 -0.75
CA ALA A 148 10.86 9.07 -0.60
C ALA A 148 9.70 8.27 -1.20
N ARG A 149 8.45 8.72 -1.00
CA ARG A 149 7.26 8.12 -1.64
C ARG A 149 7.38 8.15 -3.16
N HIS A 150 7.73 9.31 -3.72
CA HIS A 150 7.93 9.48 -5.17
C HIS A 150 9.01 8.52 -5.69
N ALA A 151 10.16 8.44 -5.01
CA ALA A 151 11.26 7.55 -5.35
C ALA A 151 10.89 6.06 -5.27
N MET A 152 9.87 5.68 -4.50
CA MET A 152 9.40 4.30 -4.40
C MET A 152 8.32 3.95 -5.41
N GLY A 153 8.02 4.84 -6.36
CA GLY A 153 6.91 4.64 -7.29
C GLY A 153 5.54 4.83 -6.65
N ASP A 154 5.47 5.52 -5.51
CA ASP A 154 4.19 6.05 -5.03
C ASP A 154 3.85 7.27 -5.85
N TRP A 155 2.78 7.21 -6.63
CA TRP A 155 2.34 8.39 -7.37
C TRP A 155 1.33 9.24 -6.59
N GLY A 156 0.86 8.72 -5.45
CA GLY A 156 -0.18 9.35 -4.63
C GLY A 156 -1.50 9.52 -5.39
N ASP A 157 -2.10 10.69 -5.21
CA ASP A 157 -3.43 11.09 -5.67
C ASP A 157 -3.42 11.53 -7.16
N VAL A 158 -2.91 10.67 -8.05
CA VAL A 158 -2.96 10.83 -9.52
C VAL A 158 -4.02 9.92 -10.14
N CYS A 159 -4.57 10.34 -11.29
CA CYS A 159 -5.51 9.52 -12.06
C CYS A 159 -4.80 8.31 -12.71
N GLU A 160 -5.57 7.42 -13.33
CA GLU A 160 -5.03 6.23 -13.98
C GLU A 160 -4.15 6.59 -15.19
N GLU A 161 -4.55 7.60 -15.95
CA GLU A 161 -3.82 8.09 -17.12
C GLU A 161 -2.43 8.63 -16.72
N ASP A 162 -2.36 9.44 -15.66
CA ASP A 162 -1.09 9.98 -15.13
C ASP A 162 -0.22 8.87 -14.54
N ARG A 163 -0.83 7.89 -13.86
CA ARG A 163 -0.12 6.70 -13.36
C ARG A 163 0.50 5.90 -14.51
N ASN A 164 -0.23 5.70 -15.60
CA ASN A 164 0.28 5.03 -16.79
C ASN A 164 1.38 5.86 -17.48
N SER A 165 1.21 7.17 -17.53
CA SER A 165 2.22 8.11 -18.05
C SER A 165 3.53 8.04 -17.27
N ASN A 166 3.46 7.98 -15.93
CA ASN A 166 4.64 7.76 -15.07
C ASN A 166 5.29 6.41 -15.31
N ASN A 167 4.50 5.34 -15.44
CA ASN A 167 5.04 4.00 -15.70
C ASN A 167 5.79 3.96 -17.04
N LEU A 168 5.22 4.57 -18.08
CA LEU A 168 5.88 4.71 -19.37
C LEU A 168 7.14 5.60 -19.27
N ALA A 169 7.09 6.67 -18.48
CA ALA A 169 8.22 7.57 -18.25
C ALA A 169 9.42 6.88 -17.57
N LEU A 170 9.20 5.80 -16.79
CA LEU A 170 10.28 4.98 -16.23
C LEU A 170 11.04 4.20 -17.29
N GLU A 171 10.38 3.82 -18.39
CA GLU A 171 10.97 3.06 -19.49
C GLU A 171 11.58 3.99 -20.55
N GLU A 172 10.88 5.08 -20.87
CA GLU A 172 11.24 6.01 -21.95
C GLU A 172 12.09 7.20 -21.49
N GLY A 173 12.37 7.32 -20.19
CA GLY A 173 13.18 8.42 -19.64
C GLY A 173 12.50 9.78 -19.69
N ARG A 174 11.16 9.84 -19.56
CA ARG A 174 10.40 11.10 -19.51
C ARG A 174 10.28 11.62 -18.07
N ARG A 175 9.81 12.86 -17.88
CA ARG A 175 9.54 13.39 -16.52
C ARG A 175 8.56 12.49 -15.77
N ILE A 176 8.67 12.45 -14.45
CA ILE A 176 7.78 11.69 -13.56
C ILE A 176 7.12 12.67 -12.61
N MET A 177 5.82 12.54 -12.36
CA MET A 177 5.07 13.45 -11.51
C MET A 177 4.18 12.69 -10.53
N SER A 178 4.22 13.08 -9.26
CA SER A 178 3.33 12.55 -8.22
C SER A 178 2.54 13.67 -7.58
N SER A 179 1.38 13.34 -7.03
CA SER A 179 0.48 14.28 -6.37
C SER A 179 0.17 13.77 -4.98
N TYR A 180 0.29 14.61 -3.96
CA TYR A 180 0.00 14.24 -2.58
C TYR A 180 -0.83 15.29 -1.89
N MET A 181 -1.87 14.87 -1.18
CA MET A 181 -2.56 15.71 -0.22
C MET A 181 -1.75 15.85 1.08
N VAL A 182 -1.41 17.10 1.44
CA VAL A 182 -0.80 17.46 2.73
C VAL A 182 -1.71 18.45 3.43
N GLY A 183 -2.46 17.97 4.42
CA GLY A 183 -3.57 18.73 4.99
C GLY A 183 -4.65 18.96 3.92
N SER A 184 -4.99 20.23 3.67
CA SER A 184 -5.96 20.63 2.64
C SER A 184 -5.32 21.05 1.31
N ARG A 185 -3.98 21.03 1.20
CA ARG A 185 -3.24 21.43 -0.01
C ARG A 185 -2.74 20.22 -0.77
N LYS A 186 -2.87 20.26 -2.08
CA LYS A 186 -2.21 19.32 -2.99
C LYS A 186 -0.80 19.81 -3.27
N ILE A 187 0.19 18.92 -3.17
CA ILE A 187 1.60 19.18 -3.51
C ILE A 187 1.99 18.20 -4.61
N TRP A 188 2.61 18.72 -5.67
CA TRP A 188 3.23 17.94 -6.72
C TRP A 188 4.70 17.69 -6.40
N VAL A 189 5.16 16.49 -6.71
CA VAL A 189 6.58 16.12 -6.69
C VAL A 189 6.96 15.69 -8.09
N ILE A 190 7.84 16.43 -8.74
CA ILE A 190 8.19 16.22 -10.14
C ILE A 190 9.69 15.97 -10.25
N THR A 191 10.08 14.83 -10.83
CA THR A 191 11.46 14.58 -11.24
C THR A 191 11.58 14.77 -12.75
N GLU A 192 12.50 15.65 -13.16
CA GLU A 192 12.73 15.96 -14.57
C GLU A 192 13.23 14.75 -15.38
N ALA A 193 13.08 14.81 -16.71
CA ALA A 193 13.39 13.70 -17.63
C ALA A 193 14.85 13.22 -17.48
N ASP A 194 15.78 14.15 -17.31
CA ASP A 194 17.21 13.86 -17.11
C ASP A 194 17.57 13.44 -15.67
N ARG A 195 16.57 13.40 -14.78
CA ARG A 195 16.70 13.07 -13.35
C ARG A 195 17.64 14.02 -12.60
N SER A 196 17.87 15.23 -13.10
CA SER A 196 18.78 16.20 -12.48
C SER A 196 18.18 16.86 -11.23
N VAL A 197 16.87 17.07 -11.22
CA VAL A 197 16.16 17.81 -10.17
C VAL A 197 14.83 17.11 -9.83
N THR A 198 14.48 17.13 -8.54
CA THR A 198 13.17 16.75 -8.02
C THR A 198 12.56 17.93 -7.28
N THR A 199 11.49 18.50 -7.82
CA THR A 199 10.87 19.71 -7.28
C THR A 199 9.57 19.38 -6.56
N LEU A 200 9.40 19.91 -5.34
CA LEU A 200 8.12 19.97 -4.65
C LEU A 200 7.48 21.35 -4.90
N LEU A 201 6.26 21.37 -5.42
CA LEU A 201 5.56 22.61 -5.75
C LEU A 201 4.04 22.45 -5.61
N PHE A 202 3.31 23.55 -5.50
CA PHE A 202 1.86 23.51 -5.65
C PHE A 202 1.46 23.40 -7.14
N PRO A 203 0.29 22.83 -7.47
CA PRO A 203 -0.21 22.77 -8.84
C PRO A 203 -0.30 24.13 -9.53
N ASP A 204 -0.58 25.19 -8.78
CA ASP A 204 -0.69 26.57 -9.25
C ASP A 204 0.66 27.28 -9.41
N GLU A 205 1.77 26.65 -9.00
CA GLU A 205 3.14 27.12 -9.23
C GLU A 205 3.78 26.46 -10.47
N TYR A 206 3.06 25.60 -11.17
CA TYR A 206 3.46 24.91 -12.40
C TYR A 206 2.82 25.53 -13.64
#